data_AF-A0A7M1NSG5-F1
#
_entry.id   AF-A0A7M1NSG5-F1
#
_cell.length_a   1.000
_cell.length_b   1.000
_cell.length_c   1.000
_cell.angle_alpha   90.00
_cell.angle_beta   90.00
_cell.angle_gamma   90.00
#
_symmetry.space_group_name_H-M   'P 1'
#
loop_
_entity.id
_entity.type
_entity.pdbx_description
1 polymer ?
#
loop_
_entity_poly.entity_id
_entity_poly.type
_entity_poly.pdbx_seq_one_letter_code
_entity_poly.pdbx_strand_id
1 'polypeptide(L)'
;MKIFKAEQWNIEVLAPLFEAYRLANGMSENPDRTLTFLTNRMRFNESMFFIAVNENAQAIGFVQLYPRLSSLQLQRYWQLTDIFVKEDKHQAEIYAALISKAKEFVRYTQSNRLVAELSQAQQSILEREGFKLNTKKSLFELTL
;
A
#
# COMPACT_ATOMS: atom_id res chain seq x y z
N MET A 1 -10.80 -11.01 -10.73
CA MET A 1 -10.38 -9.96 -9.77
C MET A 1 -10.40 -8.60 -10.46
N LYS A 2 -10.79 -7.53 -9.76
CA LYS A 2 -10.71 -6.14 -10.22
C LYS A 2 -9.89 -5.32 -9.22
N ILE A 3 -9.07 -4.38 -9.72
CA ILE A 3 -8.31 -3.44 -8.88
C ILE A 3 -8.70 -2.01 -9.24
N PHE A 4 -9.03 -1.19 -8.25
CA PHE A 4 -9.40 0.21 -8.43
C PHE A 4 -8.84 1.11 -7.33
N LYS A 5 -8.69 2.41 -7.62
CA LYS A 5 -8.29 3.42 -6.64
C LYS A 5 -9.46 3.63 -5.67
N ALA A 6 -9.20 3.54 -4.37
CA ALA A 6 -10.20 3.83 -3.36
C ALA A 6 -10.45 5.34 -3.27
N GLU A 7 -11.73 5.69 -3.17
CA GLU A 7 -12.19 7.04 -2.82
C GLU A 7 -12.94 6.98 -1.49
N GLN A 8 -13.42 8.12 -0.98
CA GLN A 8 -14.07 8.19 0.34
C GLN A 8 -15.26 7.23 0.50
N TRP A 9 -16.07 7.04 -0.56
CA TRP A 9 -17.20 6.10 -0.54
C TRP A 9 -16.77 4.62 -0.50
N ASN A 10 -15.48 4.31 -0.65
CA ASN A 10 -14.96 2.95 -0.53
C ASN A 10 -14.40 2.64 0.87
N ILE A 11 -14.45 3.58 1.81
CA ILE A 11 -13.90 3.40 3.16
C ILE A 11 -14.53 2.21 3.87
N GLU A 12 -15.85 2.02 3.77
CA GLU A 12 -16.54 0.87 4.39
C GLU A 12 -16.07 -0.48 3.83
N VAL A 13 -15.66 -0.51 2.56
CA VAL A 13 -15.10 -1.70 1.92
C VAL A 13 -13.65 -1.95 2.36
N LEU A 14 -12.88 -0.89 2.57
CA LEU A 14 -11.47 -0.97 2.96
C LEU A 14 -11.28 -1.22 4.46
N ALA A 15 -12.10 -0.63 5.32
CA ALA A 15 -11.88 -0.62 6.77
C ALA A 15 -11.75 -2.02 7.40
N PRO A 16 -12.63 -3.00 7.12
CA PRO A 16 -12.47 -4.35 7.66
C PRO A 16 -11.19 -5.05 7.17
N LEU A 17 -10.79 -4.77 5.94
CA LEU A 17 -9.58 -5.33 5.36
C LEU A 17 -8.31 -4.70 5.97
N PHE A 18 -8.33 -3.39 6.22
CA PHE A 18 -7.23 -2.69 6.89
C PHE A 18 -7.13 -3.08 8.37
N GLU A 19 -8.26 -3.34 9.04
CA GLU A 19 -8.25 -3.88 10.39
C GLU A 19 -7.63 -5.28 10.44
N ALA A 20 -7.98 -6.16 9.50
CA ALA A 20 -7.34 -7.47 9.38
C ALA A 20 -5.83 -7.36 9.17
N TYR A 21 -5.37 -6.40 8.37
CA TYR A 21 -3.94 -6.09 8.21
C TYR A 21 -3.29 -5.69 9.56
N ARG A 22 -3.92 -4.79 10.32
CA ARG A 22 -3.42 -4.36 11.63
C ARG A 22 -3.31 -5.54 12.60
N LEU A 23 -4.35 -6.37 12.69
CA LEU A 23 -4.37 -7.56 13.55
C LEU A 23 -3.29 -8.57 13.15
N ALA A 24 -3.10 -8.83 11.86
CA ALA A 24 -2.05 -9.72 11.35
C ALA A 24 -0.63 -9.22 11.69
N ASN A 25 -0.46 -7.92 11.98
CA ASN A 25 0.79 -7.32 12.42
C ASN A 25 0.83 -7.07 13.95
N GLY A 26 -0.01 -7.78 14.71
CA GLY A 26 0.04 -7.79 16.18
C GLY A 26 -0.55 -6.56 16.85
N MET A 27 -1.29 -5.71 16.13
CA MET A 27 -2.00 -4.58 16.73
C MET A 27 -3.28 -5.06 17.43
N SER A 28 -3.73 -4.31 18.44
CA SER A 28 -5.04 -4.54 19.07
C SER A 28 -6.19 -4.06 18.19
N GLU A 29 -7.29 -4.82 18.24
CA GLU A 29 -8.54 -4.49 17.53
C GLU A 29 -9.05 -3.10 17.94
N ASN A 30 -9.24 -2.23 16.96
CA ASN A 30 -9.84 -0.91 17.14
C ASN A 30 -10.42 -0.38 15.81
N PRO A 31 -11.64 -0.80 15.44
CA PRO A 31 -12.27 -0.43 14.17
C PRO A 31 -12.50 1.08 14.04
N ASP A 32 -12.85 1.77 15.13
CA ASP A 32 -13.08 3.22 15.13
C ASP A 32 -11.81 4.01 14.79
N ARG A 33 -10.67 3.58 15.35
CA ARG A 33 -9.36 4.16 15.04
C ARG A 33 -8.96 3.90 13.59
N THR A 34 -9.24 2.70 13.06
CA THR A 34 -9.00 2.37 11.65
C THR A 34 -9.85 3.24 10.73
N LEU A 35 -11.15 3.37 11.02
CA LEU A 35 -12.05 4.20 10.24
C LEU A 35 -11.61 5.66 10.23
N THR A 36 -11.27 6.20 11.41
CA THR A 36 -10.76 7.57 11.56
C THR A 36 -9.47 7.78 10.79
N PHE A 37 -8.53 6.83 10.87
CA PHE A 37 -7.26 6.89 10.15
C PHE A 37 -7.48 6.92 8.64
N LEU A 38 -8.22 5.95 8.09
CA LEU A 38 -8.50 5.87 6.65
C LEU A 38 -9.22 7.12 6.12
N THR A 39 -10.23 7.60 6.87
CA THR A 39 -10.99 8.80 6.53
C THR A 39 -10.08 10.02 6.43
N ASN A 40 -9.23 10.25 7.43
CA ASN A 40 -8.33 11.39 7.44
C ASN A 40 -7.32 11.32 6.29
N ARG A 41 -6.65 10.17 6.11
CA ARG A 41 -5.64 10.01 5.06
C ARG A 41 -6.21 10.26 3.66
N MET A 42 -7.42 9.78 3.37
CA MET A 42 -8.08 10.02 2.09
C MET A 42 -8.58 11.47 1.98
N ARG A 43 -9.21 12.03 3.02
CA ARG A 43 -9.74 13.40 3.02
C ARG A 43 -8.64 14.44 2.77
N PHE A 44 -7.48 14.26 3.36
CA PHE A 44 -6.36 15.20 3.24
C PHE A 44 -5.37 14.84 2.12
N ASN A 45 -5.66 13.81 1.32
CA ASN A 45 -4.79 13.30 0.25
C ASN A 45 -3.36 12.97 0.75
N GLU A 46 -3.24 12.51 2.00
CA GLU A 46 -1.95 12.19 2.63
C GLU A 46 -1.44 10.83 2.17
N SER A 47 -2.35 9.95 1.76
CA SER A 47 -2.03 8.69 1.10
C SER A 47 -3.18 8.28 0.19
N MET A 48 -2.92 7.27 -0.63
CA MET A 48 -3.94 6.67 -1.48
C MET A 48 -3.90 5.16 -1.41
N PHE A 49 -5.03 4.54 -1.72
CA PHE A 49 -5.19 3.10 -1.68
C PHE A 49 -5.64 2.56 -3.03
N PHE A 50 -5.11 1.41 -3.43
CA PHE A 50 -5.74 0.55 -4.41
C PHE A 50 -6.33 -0.66 -3.69
N ILE A 51 -7.56 -1.03 -4.06
CA ILE A 51 -8.27 -2.18 -3.49
C ILE A 51 -8.44 -3.23 -4.57
N ALA A 52 -8.04 -4.47 -4.27
CA ALA A 52 -8.37 -5.64 -5.04
C ALA A 52 -9.67 -6.26 -4.51
N VAL A 53 -10.62 -6.51 -5.41
CA VAL A 53 -11.87 -7.22 -5.12
C VAL A 53 -12.01 -8.50 -5.95
N ASN A 54 -12.63 -9.51 -5.36
CA ASN A 54 -12.99 -10.75 -6.07
C ASN A 54 -14.25 -10.55 -6.93
N GLU A 55 -14.72 -11.62 -7.56
CA GLU A 55 -15.90 -11.61 -8.45
C GLU A 55 -17.20 -11.26 -7.70
N ASN A 56 -17.25 -11.52 -6.39
CA ASN A 56 -18.36 -11.19 -5.50
C ASN A 56 -18.26 -9.79 -4.89
N ALA A 57 -17.40 -8.92 -5.44
CA ALA A 57 -17.11 -7.57 -4.95
C ALA A 57 -16.55 -7.50 -3.51
N GLN A 58 -16.06 -8.60 -2.96
CA GLN A 58 -15.44 -8.60 -1.64
C GLN A 58 -13.98 -8.14 -1.73
N ALA A 59 -13.57 -7.28 -0.80
CA ALA A 59 -12.19 -6.83 -0.70
C ALA A 59 -11.27 -7.96 -0.21
N ILE A 60 -10.27 -8.28 -1.04
CA ILE A 60 -9.32 -9.38 -0.83
C ILE A 60 -7.88 -8.90 -0.65
N GLY A 61 -7.57 -7.65 -1.00
CA GLY A 61 -6.25 -7.07 -0.77
C GLY A 61 -6.22 -5.57 -1.02
N PHE A 62 -5.20 -4.90 -0.50
CA PHE A 62 -4.95 -3.49 -0.76
C PHE A 62 -3.46 -3.19 -0.85
N VAL A 63 -3.13 -2.06 -1.46
CA VAL A 63 -1.82 -1.40 -1.35
C VAL A 63 -2.01 0.07 -1.05
N GLN A 64 -1.24 0.60 -0.11
CA GLN A 64 -1.22 2.01 0.27
C GLN A 64 0.04 2.70 -0.25
N LEU A 65 -0.13 3.85 -0.88
CA LEU A 65 0.95 4.68 -1.41
C LEU A 65 0.95 6.05 -0.76
N TYR A 66 2.12 6.51 -0.35
CA TYR A 66 2.36 7.85 0.19
C TYR A 66 3.10 8.72 -0.83
N PRO A 67 2.60 9.92 -1.14
CA PRO A 67 3.33 10.87 -1.95
C PRO A 67 4.53 11.42 -1.16
N ARG A 68 5.68 11.49 -1.81
CA ARG A 68 6.90 12.08 -1.26
C ARG A 68 7.48 13.07 -2.27
N LEU A 69 8.25 14.03 -1.77
CA LEU A 69 8.91 15.04 -2.60
C LEU A 69 10.41 14.88 -2.48
N SER A 70 11.09 14.93 -3.63
CA SER A 70 12.53 15.06 -3.70
C SER A 70 12.87 16.52 -3.91
N SER A 71 13.36 17.21 -2.87
CA SER A 71 13.76 18.62 -2.99
C SER A 71 14.97 18.80 -3.92
N LEU A 72 15.85 17.79 -4.03
CA LEU A 72 17.00 17.83 -4.94
C LEU A 72 16.60 17.67 -6.41
N GLN A 73 15.58 16.86 -6.69
CA GLN A 73 15.13 16.60 -8.06
C GLN A 73 13.87 17.39 -8.43
N LEU A 74 13.35 18.20 -7.50
CA LEU A 74 12.15 19.02 -7.64
C LEU A 74 10.94 18.26 -8.20
N GLN A 75 10.77 17.00 -7.79
CA GLN A 75 9.71 16.13 -8.30
C GLN A 75 9.12 15.23 -7.22
N ARG A 76 7.88 14.80 -7.47
CA ARG A 76 7.19 13.79 -6.66
C ARG A 76 7.74 12.40 -6.97
N TYR A 77 7.86 11.59 -5.93
CA TYR A 77 7.95 10.14 -6.01
C TYR A 77 6.95 9.51 -5.04
N TRP A 78 6.76 8.20 -5.14
CA TRP A 78 5.79 7.49 -4.30
C TRP A 78 6.50 6.46 -3.43
N GLN A 79 5.94 6.24 -2.24
CA GLN A 79 6.38 5.23 -1.30
C GLN A 79 5.27 4.23 -1.05
N LEU A 80 5.56 2.95 -1.20
CA LEU A 80 4.72 1.82 -0.82
C LEU A 80 5.16 1.39 0.58
N THR A 81 4.28 1.58 1.55
CA THR A 81 4.54 1.23 2.96
C THR A 81 3.69 0.05 3.42
N ASP A 82 2.46 -0.06 2.93
CA ASP A 82 1.54 -1.10 3.38
C ASP A 82 0.96 -1.83 2.17
N ILE A 83 1.06 -3.15 2.17
CA ILE A 83 0.43 -4.03 1.19
C ILE A 83 -0.02 -5.30 1.90
N PHE A 84 -1.28 -5.66 1.70
CA PHE A 84 -1.89 -6.78 2.39
C PHE A 84 -2.85 -7.51 1.46
N VAL A 85 -2.86 -8.83 1.57
CA VAL A 85 -3.78 -9.71 0.87
C VAL A 85 -4.26 -10.75 1.88
N LYS A 86 -5.58 -10.92 1.99
CA LYS A 86 -6.18 -11.97 2.82
C LYS A 86 -5.62 -13.34 2.42
N GLU A 87 -5.60 -14.27 3.38
CA GLU A 87 -5.22 -15.64 3.08
C GLU A 87 -6.10 -16.21 1.95
N ASP A 88 -5.46 -16.50 0.83
CA ASP A 88 -6.08 -17.02 -0.39
C ASP A 88 -5.04 -17.86 -1.14
N LYS A 89 -5.48 -18.90 -1.84
CA LYS A 89 -4.59 -19.74 -2.65
C LYS A 89 -3.87 -18.97 -3.78
N HIS A 90 -4.39 -17.81 -4.18
CA HIS A 90 -3.80 -16.91 -5.18
C HIS A 90 -3.14 -15.67 -4.57
N GLN A 91 -2.79 -15.69 -3.28
CA GLN A 91 -2.24 -14.53 -2.57
C GLN A 91 -1.07 -13.88 -3.32
N ALA A 92 -0.15 -14.69 -3.86
CA ALA A 92 1.01 -14.21 -4.61
C ALA A 92 0.65 -13.47 -5.91
N GLU A 93 -0.41 -13.91 -6.60
CA GLU A 93 -0.90 -13.27 -7.84
C GLU A 93 -1.61 -11.95 -7.53
N ILE A 94 -2.43 -11.93 -6.48
CA ILE A 94 -3.12 -10.71 -6.03
C ILE A 94 -2.09 -9.65 -5.60
N TYR A 95 -1.06 -10.07 -4.86
CA TYR A 95 0.02 -9.20 -4.41
C TYR A 95 0.81 -8.60 -5.59
N ALA A 96 1.19 -9.44 -6.56
CA ALA A 96 1.85 -9.00 -7.78
C ALA A 96 0.98 -8.01 -8.59
N ALA A 97 -0.33 -8.27 -8.69
CA ALA A 97 -1.26 -7.39 -9.38
C ALA A 97 -1.41 -6.03 -8.68
N LEU A 98 -1.44 -5.99 -7.34
CA LEU A 98 -1.45 -4.75 -6.56
C LEU A 98 -0.17 -3.94 -6.78
N ILE A 99 1.00 -4.58 -6.77
CA ILE A 99 2.27 -3.90 -7.09
C ILE A 99 2.28 -3.40 -8.53
N SER A 100 1.80 -4.19 -9.48
CA SER A 100 1.69 -3.78 -10.88
C SER A 100 0.82 -2.52 -11.02
N LYS A 101 -0.32 -2.48 -10.32
CA LYS A 101 -1.20 -1.31 -10.32
C LYS A 101 -0.53 -0.08 -9.70
N ALA A 102 0.22 -0.27 -8.61
CA ALA A 102 1.01 0.81 -8.02
C ALA A 102 2.05 1.37 -9.02
N LYS A 103 2.78 0.51 -9.73
CA LYS A 103 3.75 0.94 -10.76
C LYS A 103 3.08 1.70 -11.91
N GLU A 104 1.94 1.21 -12.39
CA GLU A 104 1.14 1.89 -13.43
C GLU A 104 0.77 3.30 -12.97
N PHE A 105 0.26 3.43 -11.75
CA PHE A 105 -0.11 4.71 -11.17
C PHE A 105 1.07 5.67 -11.03
N VAL A 106 2.22 5.22 -10.54
CA VAL A 106 3.43 6.04 -10.42
C VAL A 106 3.86 6.61 -11.77
N ARG A 107 3.81 5.79 -12.84
CA ARG A 107 4.09 6.25 -14.21
C ARG A 107 3.04 7.24 -14.70
N TYR A 108 1.76 7.00 -14.41
CA TYR A 108 0.67 7.91 -14.76
C TYR A 108 0.83 9.29 -14.12
N THR A 109 1.35 9.38 -12.89
CA THR A 109 1.63 10.67 -12.24
C THR A 109 2.94 11.33 -12.71
N GLN A 110 3.55 10.86 -13.81
CA GLN A 110 4.85 11.30 -14.32
C GLN A 110 5.98 11.21 -13.29
N SER A 111 5.82 10.35 -12.27
CA SER A 111 6.87 10.05 -11.30
C SER A 111 7.70 8.88 -11.81
N ASN A 112 9.02 8.95 -11.64
CA ASN A 112 9.93 7.91 -12.11
C ASN A 112 10.40 6.95 -11.00
N ARG A 113 9.87 7.08 -9.78
CA ARG A 113 10.36 6.33 -8.62
C ARG A 113 9.21 5.89 -7.71
N LEU A 114 9.19 4.58 -7.45
CA LEU A 114 8.44 3.92 -6.40
C LEU A 114 9.45 3.32 -5.42
N VAL A 115 9.37 3.69 -4.14
CA VAL A 115 10.19 3.13 -3.06
C VAL A 115 9.30 2.21 -2.25
N ALA A 116 9.77 1.00 -1.93
CA ALA A 116 9.08 0.12 -0.99
C ALA A 116 9.82 0.14 0.36
N GLU A 117 9.08 0.34 1.44
CA GLU A 117 9.55 0.24 2.82
C GLU A 117 8.69 -0.83 3.49
N LEU A 118 9.13 -2.08 3.35
CA LEU A 118 8.39 -3.28 3.68
C LEU A 118 9.25 -4.24 4.48
N SER A 119 8.64 -5.23 5.12
CA SER A 119 9.37 -6.20 5.93
C SER A 119 10.30 -7.07 5.06
N GLN A 120 11.35 -7.62 5.67
CA GLN A 120 12.32 -8.47 4.96
C GLN A 120 11.68 -9.73 4.36
N ALA A 121 10.59 -10.23 4.94
CA ALA A 121 9.81 -11.34 4.40
C ALA A 121 9.24 -11.05 2.99
N GLN A 122 9.10 -9.78 2.62
CA GLN A 122 8.59 -9.35 1.31
C GLN A 122 9.72 -9.06 0.30
N GLN A 123 11.00 -9.27 0.65
CA GLN A 123 12.13 -8.95 -0.21
C GLN A 123 12.10 -9.72 -1.54
N SER A 124 11.91 -11.05 -1.50
CA SER A 124 11.95 -11.87 -2.72
C SER A 124 10.86 -11.50 -3.73
N ILE A 125 9.66 -11.16 -3.25
CA ILE A 125 8.58 -10.70 -4.14
C ILE A 125 8.86 -9.30 -4.69
N LEU A 126 9.44 -8.39 -3.90
CA LEU A 126 9.87 -7.08 -4.38
C LEU A 126 10.93 -7.19 -5.48
N GLU A 127 11.94 -8.04 -5.29
CA GLU A 127 12.98 -8.27 -6.30
C GLU A 127 12.41 -8.88 -7.58
N ARG A 128 11.50 -9.85 -7.47
CA ARG A 128 10.76 -10.41 -8.62
C ARG A 128 9.95 -9.34 -9.36
N GLU A 129 9.40 -8.39 -8.61
CA GLU A 129 8.70 -7.23 -9.14
C GLU A 129 9.65 -6.13 -9.63
N GLY A 130 10.97 -6.34 -9.65
CA GLY A 130 11.94 -5.40 -10.22
C GLY A 130 12.36 -4.26 -9.31
N PHE A 131 11.98 -4.29 -8.03
CA PHE A 131 12.62 -3.45 -7.02
C PHE A 131 14.07 -3.90 -6.83
N LYS A 132 14.94 -2.95 -6.49
CA LYS A 132 16.34 -3.22 -6.17
C LYS A 132 16.66 -2.63 -4.82
N LEU A 133 17.38 -3.39 -3.99
CA LEU A 133 17.85 -2.92 -2.70
C LEU A 133 18.72 -1.67 -2.89
N ASN A 134 18.47 -0.63 -2.09
CA ASN A 134 19.26 0.60 -2.12
C ASN A 134 20.41 0.50 -1.11
N THR A 135 21.61 0.19 -1.58
CA THR A 135 22.82 0.05 -0.75
C THR A 135 23.47 1.38 -0.35
N LYS A 136 22.96 2.52 -0.84
CA LYS A 136 23.52 3.86 -0.60
C LYS A 136 22.79 4.63 0.50
N LYS A 137 21.78 4.03 1.13
CA LYS A 137 20.98 4.65 2.19
C LYS A 137 20.92 3.74 3.39
N SER A 138 20.96 4.36 4.57
CA SER A 138 20.69 3.69 5.84
C SER A 138 19.34 4.16 6.38
N LEU A 139 18.62 3.26 7.03
CA LEU A 139 17.46 3.57 7.85
C LEU A 139 17.93 3.73 9.29
N PHE A 140 17.58 4.85 9.93
CA PHE A 140 17.80 5.10 11.35
C PHE A 140 16.46 5.45 11.97
N GLU A 141 16.16 4.86 13.12
CA GLU A 141 14.91 5.05 13.85
C GLU A 141 15.21 5.54 15.27
N LEU A 142 14.39 6.48 15.76
CA LEU A 142 14.42 6.96 17.13
C LEU A 142 12.98 6.94 17.66
N THR A 143 12.74 6.15 18.69
CA THR A 143 11.46 6.15 19.42
C THR A 143 11.44 7.33 20.37
N LEU A 144 10.42 8.18 20.24
CA LEU A 144 10.18 9.36 21.08
C LEU A 144 8.96 9.14 21.99
#